data_AF-A0A9E4KKM5-F1
#
_entry.id   AF-A0A9E4KKM5-F1
#
_cell.length_a   1.000
_cell.length_b   1.000
_cell.length_c   1.000
_cell.angle_alpha   90.00
_cell.angle_beta   90.00
_cell.angle_gamma   90.00
#
_symmetry.space_group_name_H-M   'P 1'
#
loop_
_entity.id
_entity.type
_entity.pdbx_description
1 polymer ?
#
loop_
_entity_poly.entity_id
_entity_poly.type
_entity_poly.pdbx_seq_one_letter_code
_entity_poly.pdbx_strand_id
1 'polypeptide(L)'
;MAETETSVPRLRELAAGGDPSAQYALGASYLTGLGVPVDKPKALYWIRRAAQQGLAIAHEMLGAMYDHGNGVETDFGEAARWYRLASEQGRAKAQYGLATLYRRGLGVPQDDATALDLYRRAAVQGLAAAQLELGIHYQGSGEERDYVEAVKWFRLAADQGLGPAQFNLGLAYATGQGVAQDDAEAAAWTRMAAEQGIAAAQNNVGAMYKHGHGVTQDLGEAAKWYRLAAEQGHMVGQYNFAVAVGYGRGVPRDLEQARKWYRLSAEQGFPDAQNNLGAFYLRGVGMDPDFTEALKWYRRAAEQGHPRALHSLGYMYRTGRGVERDHVEAVKWYRKAADRGLAMAQLWVGLMYAYGQGVPQDYGEAAAWYRLAAEQGDATGQHNLGLLYASGTGVPQDLAEAYKWLSLAISRVDDALRADATAIRDKTAARMTGDQLDEGRRRVREWKREH
;
A
#
# COMPACT_ATOMS: atom_id res chain seq x y z
N MET A 1 -37.90 27.81 17.03
CA MET A 1 -36.94 28.93 16.94
C MET A 1 -37.29 30.05 17.92
N ALA A 2 -37.34 29.79 19.24
CA ALA A 2 -37.71 30.83 20.21
C ALA A 2 -37.11 30.67 21.62
N GLU A 3 -36.03 29.89 21.82
CA GLU A 3 -35.47 29.68 23.18
C GLU A 3 -33.94 29.82 23.28
N THR A 4 -33.21 30.22 22.23
CA THR A 4 -31.73 30.24 22.24
C THR A 4 -31.12 31.62 22.06
N GLU A 5 -31.66 32.62 22.75
CA GLU A 5 -30.92 33.85 23.06
C GLU A 5 -31.13 34.20 24.54
N THR A 6 -30.46 33.46 25.43
CA THR A 6 -29.98 34.10 26.65
C THR A 6 -29.10 35.25 26.17
N SER A 7 -29.62 36.48 26.18
CA SER A 7 -28.83 37.65 25.78
C SER A 7 -27.51 37.60 26.54
N VAL A 8 -26.38 37.77 25.82
CA VAL A 8 -25.03 37.75 26.44
C VAL A 8 -24.96 38.58 27.75
N PRO A 9 -25.67 39.72 27.89
CA PRO A 9 -25.82 40.40 29.17
C PRO A 9 -26.41 39.55 30.30
N ARG A 10 -27.53 38.86 30.08
CA ARG A 10 -28.14 37.95 31.08
C ARG A 10 -27.23 36.76 31.40
N LEU A 11 -26.54 36.24 30.39
CA LEU A 11 -25.58 35.15 30.58
C LEU A 11 -24.39 35.60 31.47
N ARG A 12 -23.91 36.83 31.28
CA ARG A 12 -22.86 37.43 32.14
C ARG A 12 -23.34 37.62 33.57
N GLU A 13 -24.57 38.09 33.76
CA GLU A 13 -25.17 38.26 35.08
C GLU A 13 -25.26 36.93 35.84
N LEU A 14 -25.80 35.89 35.20
CA LEU A 14 -25.90 34.55 35.80
C LEU A 14 -24.53 33.94 36.10
N ALA A 15 -23.57 34.08 35.17
CA ALA A 15 -22.22 33.57 35.38
C ALA A 15 -21.50 34.28 36.55
N ALA A 16 -21.66 35.60 36.65
CA ALA A 16 -21.15 36.41 37.75
C ALA A 16 -21.84 36.06 39.08
N GLY A 17 -23.14 35.74 39.03
CA GLY A 17 -23.94 35.24 40.15
C GLY A 17 -23.57 33.82 40.62
N GLY A 18 -22.65 33.13 39.93
CA GLY A 18 -22.11 31.85 40.35
C GLY A 18 -22.67 30.63 39.63
N ASP A 19 -23.66 30.79 38.74
CA ASP A 19 -24.29 29.65 38.06
C ASP A 19 -23.29 28.89 37.17
N PRO A 20 -23.00 27.59 37.44
CA PRO A 20 -21.96 26.87 36.73
C PRO A 20 -22.30 26.63 35.25
N SER A 21 -23.58 26.50 34.90
CA SER A 21 -24.02 26.32 33.52
C SER A 21 -23.84 27.61 32.71
N ALA A 22 -24.17 28.76 33.31
CA ALA A 22 -23.95 30.08 32.73
C ALA A 22 -22.45 30.40 32.61
N GLN A 23 -21.64 30.03 33.60
CA GLN A 23 -20.18 30.14 33.52
C GLN A 23 -19.63 29.31 32.35
N TYR A 24 -20.04 28.05 32.23
CA TYR A 24 -19.61 27.21 31.11
C TYR A 24 -20.05 27.78 29.76
N ALA A 25 -21.33 28.15 29.62
CA ALA A 25 -21.86 28.70 28.37
C ALA A 25 -21.18 30.02 27.99
N LEU A 26 -20.93 30.92 28.96
CA LEU A 26 -20.19 32.16 28.72
C LEU A 26 -18.74 31.88 28.29
N GLY A 27 -18.10 30.91 28.93
CA GLY A 27 -16.77 30.46 28.55
C GLY A 27 -16.72 29.87 27.15
N ALA A 28 -17.68 29.02 26.78
CA ALA A 28 -17.83 28.45 25.44
C ALA A 28 -18.09 29.55 24.38
N SER A 29 -18.89 30.57 24.70
CA SER A 29 -19.07 31.74 23.85
C SER A 29 -17.76 32.49 23.61
N TYR A 30 -16.94 32.72 24.64
CA TYR A 30 -15.62 33.33 24.47
C TYR A 30 -14.63 32.43 23.73
N LEU A 31 -14.78 31.10 23.81
CA LEU A 31 -13.93 30.17 23.09
C LEU A 31 -14.23 30.14 21.58
N THR A 32 -15.52 30.20 21.23
CA THR A 32 -16.02 30.02 19.85
C THR A 32 -16.29 31.33 19.12
N GLY A 33 -16.43 32.44 19.84
CA GLY A 33 -16.83 33.73 19.28
C GLY A 33 -18.34 33.89 19.13
N LEU A 34 -19.15 33.01 19.72
CA LEU A 34 -20.61 33.07 19.61
C LEU A 34 -21.17 34.20 20.49
N GLY A 35 -21.57 35.30 19.85
CA GLY A 35 -22.18 36.47 20.52
C GLY A 35 -21.18 37.39 21.26
N VAL A 36 -19.90 37.03 21.31
CA VAL A 36 -18.79 37.82 21.89
C VAL A 36 -17.53 37.62 21.06
N PRO A 37 -16.57 38.56 21.03
CA PRO A 37 -15.26 38.32 20.44
C PRO A 37 -14.56 37.13 21.10
N VAL A 38 -13.82 36.35 20.29
CA VAL A 38 -13.00 35.24 20.81
C VAL A 38 -11.99 35.78 21.82
N ASP A 39 -11.98 35.20 23.02
CA ASP A 39 -11.11 35.57 24.13
C ASP A 39 -10.79 34.31 24.94
N LYS A 40 -9.76 33.58 24.50
CA LYS A 40 -9.40 32.28 25.08
C LYS A 40 -9.02 32.35 26.57
N PRO A 41 -8.30 33.39 27.06
CA PRO A 41 -8.08 33.56 28.50
C PRO A 41 -9.39 33.74 29.30
N LYS A 42 -10.34 34.54 28.80
CA LYS A 42 -11.67 34.63 29.45
C LYS A 42 -12.46 33.34 29.36
N ALA A 43 -12.34 32.63 28.24
CA ALA A 43 -12.95 31.31 28.07
C ALA A 43 -12.46 30.36 29.17
N LEU A 44 -11.13 30.24 29.32
CA LEU A 44 -10.50 29.43 30.35
C LEU A 44 -10.95 29.83 31.75
N TYR A 45 -10.97 31.14 32.04
CA TYR A 45 -11.40 31.66 33.34
C TYR A 45 -12.80 31.16 33.71
N TRP A 46 -13.77 31.32 32.82
CA TRP A 46 -15.15 30.93 33.10
C TRP A 46 -15.36 29.41 33.11
N ILE A 47 -14.75 28.69 32.17
CA ILE A 47 -14.82 27.22 32.12
C ILE A 47 -14.19 26.63 33.38
N ARG A 48 -13.07 27.20 33.87
CA ARG A 48 -12.42 26.75 35.11
C ARG A 48 -13.31 26.95 36.33
N ARG A 49 -14.03 28.07 36.43
CA ARG A 49 -14.98 28.29 37.53
C ARG A 49 -16.13 27.28 37.49
N ALA A 50 -16.67 26.99 36.31
CA ALA A 50 -17.70 25.97 36.17
C ALA A 50 -17.19 24.56 36.55
N ALA A 51 -15.96 24.23 36.13
CA ALA A 51 -15.30 22.97 36.46
C ALA A 51 -15.03 22.84 37.97
N GLN A 52 -14.60 23.91 38.66
CA GLN A 52 -14.42 23.91 40.11
C GLN A 52 -15.72 23.64 40.88
N GLN A 53 -16.87 23.86 40.25
CA GLN A 53 -18.18 23.52 40.79
C GLN A 53 -18.64 22.10 40.42
N GLY A 54 -17.76 21.29 39.83
CA GLY A 54 -18.01 19.88 39.52
C GLY A 54 -18.75 19.63 38.20
N LEU A 55 -18.98 20.65 37.37
CA LEU A 55 -19.75 20.50 36.13
C LEU A 55 -19.02 19.59 35.11
N ALA A 56 -19.59 18.42 34.83
CA ALA A 56 -19.00 17.39 33.96
C ALA A 56 -18.54 17.90 32.59
N ILE A 57 -19.36 18.73 31.94
CA ILE A 57 -19.04 19.28 30.61
C ILE A 57 -17.91 20.32 30.68
N ALA A 58 -17.74 21.01 31.81
CA ALA A 58 -16.62 21.91 32.02
C ALA A 58 -15.32 21.15 32.28
N HIS A 59 -15.36 20.02 33.01
CA HIS A 59 -14.22 19.10 33.12
C HIS A 59 -13.77 18.59 31.75
N GLU A 60 -14.70 18.11 30.92
CA GLU A 60 -14.41 17.64 29.56
C GLU A 60 -13.76 18.74 28.71
N MET A 61 -14.31 19.96 28.76
CA MET A 61 -13.78 21.10 28.01
C MET A 61 -12.41 21.55 28.51
N LEU A 62 -12.17 21.61 29.83
CA LEU A 62 -10.84 21.91 30.35
C LEU A 62 -9.81 20.88 29.91
N GLY A 63 -10.16 19.59 29.97
CA GLY A 63 -9.30 18.52 29.47
C GLY A 63 -8.89 18.79 28.02
N ALA A 64 -9.85 19.10 27.16
CA ALA A 64 -9.59 19.43 25.76
C ALA A 64 -8.77 20.71 25.56
N MET A 65 -8.99 21.74 26.38
CA MET A 65 -8.21 22.98 26.31
C MET A 65 -6.73 22.74 26.63
N TYR A 66 -6.42 21.96 27.66
CA TYR A 66 -5.04 21.60 28.02
C TYR A 66 -4.41 20.61 27.04
N ASP A 67 -5.17 19.68 26.49
CA ASP A 67 -4.71 18.71 25.50
C ASP A 67 -4.27 19.40 24.19
N HIS A 68 -5.05 20.37 23.72
CA HIS A 68 -4.82 21.05 22.44
C HIS A 68 -4.15 22.43 22.57
N GLY A 69 -3.78 22.86 23.78
CA GLY A 69 -3.20 24.19 24.01
C GLY A 69 -4.15 25.35 23.63
N ASN A 70 -5.46 25.16 23.79
CA ASN A 70 -6.45 26.15 23.35
C ASN A 70 -6.73 27.20 24.44
N GLY A 71 -5.91 28.24 24.49
CA GLY A 71 -6.02 29.30 25.51
C GLY A 71 -5.18 29.07 26.76
N VAL A 72 -4.43 27.97 26.78
CA VAL A 72 -3.41 27.58 27.76
C VAL A 72 -2.27 26.92 27.02
N GLU A 73 -1.09 26.83 27.64
CA GLU A 73 -0.05 25.93 27.14
C GLU A 73 -0.52 24.47 27.24
N THR A 74 -0.06 23.64 26.32
CA THR A 74 -0.37 22.20 26.34
C THR A 74 0.19 21.58 27.60
N ASP A 75 -0.67 20.90 28.36
CA ASP A 75 -0.31 20.18 29.58
C ASP A 75 -1.11 18.88 29.65
N PHE A 76 -0.48 17.78 29.25
CA PHE A 76 -1.15 16.47 29.23
C PHE A 76 -1.46 15.93 30.63
N GLY A 77 -0.73 16.36 31.67
CA GLY A 77 -0.99 15.95 33.05
C GLY A 77 -2.28 16.58 33.58
N GLU A 78 -2.44 17.88 33.35
CA GLU A 78 -3.70 18.58 33.65
C GLU A 78 -4.84 18.10 32.75
N ALA A 79 -4.59 17.86 31.46
CA ALA A 79 -5.59 17.27 30.56
C ALA A 79 -6.10 15.92 31.10
N ALA A 80 -5.20 15.01 31.47
CA ALA A 80 -5.54 13.70 32.03
C ALA A 80 -6.33 13.83 33.33
N ARG A 81 -5.96 14.77 34.20
CA ARG A 81 -6.68 15.05 35.45
C ARG A 81 -8.14 15.47 35.18
N TRP A 82 -8.35 16.44 34.29
CA TRP A 82 -9.69 16.93 33.96
C TRP A 82 -10.52 15.90 33.20
N TYR A 83 -9.92 15.18 32.24
CA TYR A 83 -10.59 14.09 31.56
C TYR A 83 -10.97 12.95 32.51
N ARG A 84 -10.16 12.64 33.54
CA ARG A 84 -10.51 11.63 34.55
C ARG A 84 -11.79 12.01 35.31
N LEU A 85 -11.88 13.25 35.79
CA LEU A 85 -13.07 13.77 36.49
C LEU A 85 -14.32 13.75 35.60
N ALA A 86 -14.20 14.05 34.31
CA ALA A 86 -15.30 13.96 33.35
C ALA A 86 -15.65 12.50 32.99
N SER A 87 -14.65 11.63 32.87
CA SER A 87 -14.79 10.21 32.54
C SER A 87 -15.53 9.45 33.63
N GLU A 88 -15.23 9.73 34.90
CA GLU A 88 -15.95 9.21 36.08
C GLU A 88 -17.43 9.61 36.09
N GLN A 89 -17.75 10.75 35.47
CA GLN A 89 -19.13 11.24 35.26
C GLN A 89 -19.75 10.71 33.96
N GLY A 90 -19.13 9.69 33.34
CA GLY A 90 -19.67 8.99 32.17
C GLY A 90 -19.49 9.73 30.85
N ARG A 91 -18.69 10.79 30.76
CA ARG A 91 -18.56 11.58 29.52
C ARG A 91 -17.74 10.84 28.45
N ALA A 92 -18.39 10.39 27.38
CA ALA A 92 -17.75 9.60 26.31
C ALA A 92 -16.53 10.29 25.66
N LYS A 93 -16.59 11.61 25.40
CA LYS A 93 -15.46 12.35 24.81
C LYS A 93 -14.26 12.42 25.76
N ALA A 94 -14.52 12.56 27.06
CA ALA A 94 -13.47 12.55 28.07
C ALA A 94 -12.87 11.14 28.28
N GLN A 95 -13.69 10.10 28.22
CA GLN A 95 -13.22 8.71 28.21
C GLN A 95 -12.27 8.47 27.02
N TYR A 96 -12.66 8.89 25.81
CA TYR A 96 -11.82 8.77 24.62
C TYR A 96 -10.53 9.61 24.70
N GLY A 97 -10.62 10.85 25.18
CA GLY A 97 -9.45 11.72 25.38
C GLY A 97 -8.47 11.10 26.36
N LEU A 98 -8.95 10.65 27.52
CA LEU A 98 -8.14 9.97 28.53
C LEU A 98 -7.53 8.65 28.01
N ALA A 99 -8.29 7.86 27.27
CA ALA A 99 -7.80 6.63 26.63
C ALA A 99 -6.62 6.92 25.71
N THR A 100 -6.71 8.00 24.92
CA THR A 100 -5.64 8.41 23.99
C THR A 100 -4.39 8.85 24.74
N LEU A 101 -4.53 9.51 25.89
CA LEU A 101 -3.38 9.86 26.75
C LEU A 101 -2.70 8.61 27.33
N TYR A 102 -3.47 7.65 27.84
CA TYR A 102 -2.94 6.37 28.33
C TYR A 102 -2.26 5.54 27.24
N ARG A 103 -2.87 5.42 26.05
CA ARG A 103 -2.28 4.69 24.91
C ARG A 103 -0.93 5.26 24.46
N ARG A 104 -0.75 6.58 24.59
CA ARG A 104 0.46 7.28 24.11
C ARG A 104 1.44 7.61 25.22
N GLY A 105 1.11 7.33 26.48
CA GLY A 105 1.93 7.70 27.64
C GLY A 105 2.12 9.22 27.81
N LEU A 106 1.11 10.01 27.45
CA LEU A 106 1.17 11.48 27.49
C LEU A 106 0.59 12.01 28.80
N GLY A 107 1.43 12.57 29.68
CA GLY A 107 1.00 13.10 31.00
C GLY A 107 0.59 12.02 32.02
N VAL A 108 0.53 10.76 31.60
CA VAL A 108 0.31 9.55 32.41
C VAL A 108 1.23 8.43 31.89
N PRO A 109 1.61 7.45 32.71
CA PRO A 109 2.31 6.26 32.23
C PRO A 109 1.51 5.55 31.13
N GLN A 110 2.19 5.00 30.14
CA GLN A 110 1.52 4.24 29.08
C GLN A 110 0.83 3.01 29.68
N ASP A 111 -0.45 2.83 29.36
CA ASP A 111 -1.27 1.70 29.81
C ASP A 111 -2.35 1.38 28.79
N ASP A 112 -2.07 0.40 27.93
CA ASP A 112 -2.96 0.01 26.83
C ASP A 112 -4.23 -0.69 27.34
N ALA A 113 -4.19 -1.35 28.50
CA ALA A 113 -5.35 -2.02 29.08
C ALA A 113 -6.36 -1.00 29.60
N THR A 114 -5.89 0.02 30.32
CA THR A 114 -6.72 1.14 30.76
C THR A 114 -7.25 1.94 29.57
N ALA A 115 -6.42 2.17 28.54
CA ALA A 115 -6.86 2.82 27.31
C ALA A 115 -8.00 2.06 26.62
N LEU A 116 -7.86 0.73 26.48
CA LEU A 116 -8.87 -0.12 25.84
C LEU A 116 -10.19 -0.13 26.62
N ASP A 117 -10.17 -0.23 27.94
CA ASP A 117 -11.38 -0.14 28.77
C ASP A 117 -12.11 1.20 28.58
N LEU A 118 -11.36 2.31 28.59
CA LEU A 118 -11.92 3.63 28.34
C LEU A 118 -12.47 3.80 26.92
N TYR A 119 -11.80 3.26 25.89
CA TYR A 119 -12.34 3.20 24.53
C TYR A 119 -13.63 2.39 24.49
N ARG A 120 -13.70 1.23 25.17
CA ARG A 120 -14.94 0.43 25.28
C ARG A 120 -16.08 1.25 25.87
N ARG A 121 -15.86 1.92 27.01
CA ARG A 121 -16.87 2.78 27.66
C ARG A 121 -17.34 3.93 26.77
N ALA A 122 -16.45 4.53 25.99
CA ALA A 122 -16.82 5.60 25.07
C ALA A 122 -17.57 5.07 23.83
N ALA A 123 -17.18 3.89 23.32
CA ALA A 123 -17.74 3.28 22.14
C ALA A 123 -19.17 2.76 22.36
N VAL A 124 -19.47 2.18 23.54
CA VAL A 124 -20.84 1.76 23.92
C VAL A 124 -21.80 2.94 24.06
N GLN A 125 -21.26 4.15 24.28
CA GLN A 125 -22.03 5.40 24.28
C GLN A 125 -22.22 5.98 22.87
N GLY A 126 -21.77 5.29 21.83
CA GLY A 126 -21.97 5.70 20.44
C GLY A 126 -20.87 6.60 19.88
N LEU A 127 -19.77 6.87 20.59
CA LEU A 127 -18.73 7.75 20.07
C LEU A 127 -17.98 7.08 18.90
N ALA A 128 -18.21 7.54 17.67
CA ALA A 128 -17.63 6.97 16.44
C ALA A 128 -16.10 6.82 16.50
N ALA A 129 -15.40 7.81 17.06
CA ALA A 129 -13.93 7.76 17.20
C ALA A 129 -13.49 6.60 18.09
N ALA A 130 -14.19 6.32 19.20
CA ALA A 130 -13.88 5.19 20.06
C ALA A 130 -14.27 3.84 19.43
N GLN A 131 -15.37 3.79 18.69
CA GLN A 131 -15.76 2.61 17.91
C GLN A 131 -14.71 2.28 16.85
N LEU A 132 -14.15 3.27 16.14
CA LEU A 132 -13.03 3.06 15.23
C LEU A 132 -11.83 2.43 15.94
N GLU A 133 -11.43 2.94 17.11
CA GLU A 133 -10.29 2.39 17.87
C GLU A 133 -10.54 0.94 18.30
N LEU A 134 -11.77 0.58 18.69
CA LEU A 134 -12.11 -0.83 18.97
C LEU A 134 -12.03 -1.70 17.72
N GLY A 135 -12.51 -1.20 16.57
CA GLY A 135 -12.39 -1.91 15.31
C GLY A 135 -10.92 -2.20 14.96
N ILE A 136 -10.04 -1.19 15.10
CA ILE A 136 -8.59 -1.32 14.86
C ILE A 136 -7.97 -2.33 15.83
N HIS A 137 -8.35 -2.28 17.11
CA HIS A 137 -7.88 -3.21 18.13
C HIS A 137 -8.20 -4.66 17.76
N TYR A 138 -9.46 -4.97 17.45
CA TYR A 138 -9.88 -6.33 17.08
C TYR A 138 -9.33 -6.79 15.73
N GLN A 139 -9.00 -5.87 14.81
CA GLN A 139 -8.32 -6.20 13.55
C GLN A 139 -6.83 -6.51 13.74
N GLY A 140 -6.23 -6.04 14.84
CA GLY A 140 -4.80 -6.13 15.13
C GLY A 140 -4.28 -7.57 15.25
N SER A 141 -2.98 -7.71 15.45
CA SER A 141 -2.34 -9.01 15.68
C SER A 141 -2.39 -9.40 17.15
N GLY A 142 -2.63 -10.67 17.47
CA GLY A 142 -2.56 -11.19 18.84
C GLY A 142 -3.71 -12.13 19.16
N GLU A 143 -3.82 -12.48 20.44
CA GLU A 143 -4.84 -13.38 20.96
C GLU A 143 -6.24 -12.76 20.96
N GLU A 144 -6.33 -11.43 21.04
CA GLU A 144 -7.61 -10.67 21.01
C GLU A 144 -8.09 -10.37 19.59
N ARG A 145 -7.43 -10.88 18.55
CA ARG A 145 -7.82 -10.65 17.16
C ARG A 145 -9.16 -11.32 16.86
N ASP A 146 -10.12 -10.51 16.45
CA ASP A 146 -11.45 -10.94 16.03
C ASP A 146 -11.96 -10.05 14.89
N TYR A 147 -11.81 -10.50 13.64
CA TYR A 147 -12.25 -9.72 12.49
C TYR A 147 -13.78 -9.51 12.46
N VAL A 148 -14.57 -10.42 13.03
CA VAL A 148 -16.03 -10.26 13.06
C VAL A 148 -16.40 -9.13 14.00
N GLU A 149 -15.76 -9.07 15.17
CA GLU A 149 -15.95 -7.98 16.12
C GLU A 149 -15.42 -6.66 15.57
N ALA A 150 -14.27 -6.67 14.89
CA ALA A 150 -13.72 -5.49 14.23
C ALA A 150 -14.72 -4.86 13.25
N VAL A 151 -15.34 -5.68 12.39
CA VAL A 151 -16.32 -5.20 11.40
C VAL A 151 -17.58 -4.63 12.08
N LYS A 152 -18.05 -5.20 13.19
CA LYS A 152 -19.18 -4.61 13.93
C LYS A 152 -18.87 -3.19 14.36
N TRP A 153 -17.69 -2.97 14.96
CA TRP A 153 -17.27 -1.65 15.42
C TRP A 153 -17.01 -0.67 14.28
N PHE A 154 -16.35 -1.12 13.19
CA PHE A 154 -16.19 -0.30 12.00
C PHE A 154 -17.53 0.11 11.40
N ARG A 155 -18.51 -0.78 11.34
CA ARG A 155 -19.85 -0.46 10.84
C ARG A 155 -20.53 0.61 11.68
N LEU A 156 -20.54 0.48 13.01
CA LEU A 156 -21.13 1.48 13.89
C LEU A 156 -20.51 2.88 13.71
N ALA A 157 -19.19 2.96 13.49
CA ALA A 157 -18.52 4.22 13.22
C ALA A 157 -18.74 4.73 11.78
N ALA A 158 -18.78 3.82 10.80
CA ALA A 158 -18.98 4.12 9.38
C ALA A 158 -20.38 4.65 9.09
N ASP A 159 -21.40 4.09 9.77
CA ASP A 159 -22.81 4.52 9.70
C ASP A 159 -22.97 5.96 10.23
N GLN A 160 -22.07 6.41 11.12
CA GLN A 160 -22.00 7.79 11.59
C GLN A 160 -21.22 8.73 10.65
N GLY A 161 -20.76 8.23 9.51
CA GLY A 161 -20.02 9.00 8.51
C GLY A 161 -18.52 9.11 8.76
N LEU A 162 -17.94 8.37 9.71
CA LEU A 162 -16.50 8.47 10.00
C LEU A 162 -15.68 7.85 8.87
N GLY A 163 -15.07 8.68 8.02
CA GLY A 163 -14.34 8.25 6.81
C GLY A 163 -13.31 7.12 7.04
N PRO A 164 -12.44 7.17 8.07
CA PRO A 164 -11.52 6.06 8.35
C PRO A 164 -12.22 4.73 8.64
N ALA A 165 -13.38 4.75 9.30
CA ALA A 165 -14.16 3.54 9.56
C ALA A 165 -14.82 3.01 8.29
N GLN A 166 -15.35 3.90 7.44
CA GLN A 166 -15.85 3.53 6.11
C GLN A 166 -14.76 2.87 5.26
N PHE A 167 -13.54 3.42 5.29
CA PHE A 167 -12.41 2.83 4.58
C PHE A 167 -12.08 1.42 5.09
N ASN A 168 -11.97 1.24 6.41
CA ASN A 168 -11.68 -0.08 6.99
C ASN A 168 -12.79 -1.10 6.73
N LEU A 169 -14.06 -0.67 6.77
CA LEU A 169 -15.20 -1.52 6.41
C LEU A 169 -15.14 -1.93 4.93
N GLY A 170 -14.79 -1.00 4.03
CA GLY A 170 -14.57 -1.30 2.62
C GLY A 170 -13.46 -2.32 2.39
N LEU A 171 -12.36 -2.24 3.14
CA LEU A 171 -11.27 -3.23 3.09
C LEU A 171 -11.70 -4.61 3.61
N ALA A 172 -12.51 -4.65 4.68
CA ALA A 172 -13.02 -5.90 5.22
C ALA A 172 -13.88 -6.65 4.18
N TYR A 173 -14.76 -5.94 3.49
CA TYR A 173 -15.55 -6.50 2.39
C TYR A 173 -14.71 -6.91 1.17
N ALA A 174 -13.68 -6.13 0.81
CA ALA A 174 -12.81 -6.46 -0.32
C ALA A 174 -11.98 -7.74 -0.07
N THR A 175 -11.64 -8.02 1.18
CA THR A 175 -10.75 -9.13 1.57
C THR A 175 -11.49 -10.33 2.18
N GLY A 176 -12.79 -10.18 2.48
CA GLY A 176 -13.56 -11.19 3.21
C GLY A 176 -13.12 -11.39 4.67
N GLN A 177 -12.46 -10.42 5.28
CA GLN A 177 -12.00 -10.50 6.66
C GLN A 177 -13.13 -10.11 7.61
N GLY A 178 -13.67 -11.08 8.36
CA GLY A 178 -14.74 -10.86 9.35
C GLY A 178 -16.14 -10.73 8.76
N VAL A 179 -16.27 -10.67 7.44
CA VAL A 179 -17.52 -10.67 6.67
C VAL A 179 -17.34 -11.46 5.38
N ALA A 180 -18.45 -11.88 4.76
CA ALA A 180 -18.40 -12.43 3.41
C ALA A 180 -17.81 -11.39 2.44
N GLN A 181 -16.91 -11.83 1.56
CA GLN A 181 -16.35 -10.95 0.55
C GLN A 181 -17.47 -10.43 -0.36
N ASP A 182 -17.50 -9.11 -0.57
CA ASP A 182 -18.47 -8.44 -1.41
C ASP A 182 -17.82 -7.21 -2.05
N ASP A 183 -17.47 -7.31 -3.33
CA ASP A 183 -16.80 -6.23 -4.04
C ASP A 183 -17.69 -4.98 -4.16
N ALA A 184 -19.02 -5.13 -4.23
CA ALA A 184 -19.95 -4.01 -4.39
C ALA A 184 -20.07 -3.20 -3.09
N GLU A 185 -20.21 -3.87 -1.94
CA GLU A 185 -20.13 -3.24 -0.62
C GLU A 185 -18.76 -2.59 -0.40
N ALA A 186 -17.67 -3.30 -0.76
CA ALA A 186 -16.32 -2.76 -0.68
C ALA A 186 -16.18 -1.43 -1.44
N ALA A 187 -16.69 -1.39 -2.67
CA ALA A 187 -16.66 -0.20 -3.50
C ALA A 187 -17.52 0.94 -2.93
N ALA A 188 -18.71 0.63 -2.42
CA ALA A 188 -19.61 1.62 -1.83
C ALA A 188 -18.97 2.32 -0.61
N TRP A 189 -18.50 1.54 0.38
CA TRP A 189 -17.89 2.08 1.59
C TRP A 189 -16.57 2.82 1.32
N THR A 190 -15.72 2.25 0.47
CA THR A 190 -14.45 2.89 0.09
C THR A 190 -14.69 4.20 -0.65
N ARG A 191 -15.74 4.28 -1.50
CA ARG A 191 -16.11 5.53 -2.17
C ARG A 191 -16.54 6.61 -1.20
N MET A 192 -17.38 6.30 -0.20
CA MET A 192 -17.76 7.28 0.82
C MET A 192 -16.54 7.84 1.55
N ALA A 193 -15.56 7.00 1.89
CA ALA A 193 -14.30 7.44 2.48
C ALA A 193 -13.45 8.30 1.51
N ALA A 194 -13.43 7.95 0.22
CA ALA A 194 -12.69 8.66 -0.81
C ALA A 194 -13.28 10.06 -1.10
N GLU A 195 -14.60 10.19 -1.06
CA GLU A 195 -15.34 11.46 -1.20
C GLU A 195 -15.06 12.42 -0.03
N GLN A 196 -14.72 11.89 1.15
CA GLN A 196 -14.23 12.67 2.28
C GLN A 196 -12.75 13.10 2.17
N GLY A 197 -12.09 12.78 1.05
CA GLY A 197 -10.71 13.19 0.80
C GLY A 197 -9.66 12.21 1.31
N ILE A 198 -10.01 11.02 1.80
CA ILE A 198 -9.01 10.06 2.30
C ILE A 198 -8.20 9.50 1.13
N ALA A 199 -6.94 9.91 1.00
CA ALA A 199 -6.11 9.59 -0.16
C ALA A 199 -5.90 8.09 -0.40
N ALA A 200 -5.81 7.28 0.66
CA ALA A 200 -5.73 5.83 0.55
C ALA A 200 -7.02 5.23 -0.04
N ALA A 201 -8.19 5.74 0.38
CA ALA A 201 -9.48 5.34 -0.16
C ALA A 201 -9.62 5.76 -1.63
N GLN A 202 -9.21 6.98 -1.98
CA GLN A 202 -9.19 7.45 -3.37
C GLN A 202 -8.32 6.55 -4.26
N ASN A 203 -7.12 6.17 -3.82
CA ASN A 203 -6.30 5.22 -4.56
C ASN A 203 -7.01 3.86 -4.74
N ASN A 204 -7.69 3.35 -3.71
CA ASN A 204 -8.38 2.07 -3.78
C ASN A 204 -9.61 2.12 -4.68
N VAL A 205 -10.39 3.20 -4.67
CA VAL A 205 -11.47 3.43 -5.64
C VAL A 205 -10.92 3.46 -7.07
N GLY A 206 -9.75 4.09 -7.28
CA GLY A 206 -9.08 4.06 -8.58
C GLY A 206 -8.73 2.63 -9.03
N ALA A 207 -8.26 1.78 -8.11
CA ALA A 207 -7.99 0.37 -8.38
C ALA A 207 -9.27 -0.44 -8.67
N MET A 208 -10.36 -0.19 -7.94
CA MET A 208 -11.65 -0.81 -8.18
C MET A 208 -12.16 -0.51 -9.59
N TYR A 209 -12.13 0.75 -10.02
CA TYR A 209 -12.50 1.13 -11.40
C TYR A 209 -11.56 0.55 -12.47
N LYS A 210 -10.25 0.49 -12.21
CA LYS A 210 -9.27 -0.10 -13.14
C LYS A 210 -9.56 -1.57 -13.42
N HIS A 211 -10.01 -2.31 -12.41
CA HIS A 211 -10.18 -3.76 -12.49
C HIS A 211 -11.65 -4.21 -12.62
N GLY A 212 -12.61 -3.30 -12.40
CA GLY A 212 -14.04 -3.63 -12.39
C GLY A 212 -14.51 -4.35 -11.12
N HIS A 213 -13.82 -4.16 -9.99
CA HIS A 213 -14.21 -4.75 -8.71
C HIS A 213 -15.34 -3.94 -8.07
N GLY A 214 -16.56 -4.50 -8.07
CA GLY A 214 -17.74 -3.86 -7.46
C GLY A 214 -18.31 -2.68 -8.24
N VAL A 215 -17.67 -2.30 -9.35
CA VAL A 215 -18.05 -1.21 -10.23
C VAL A 215 -17.79 -1.61 -11.68
N THR A 216 -18.50 -1.00 -12.63
CA THR A 216 -18.15 -1.14 -14.05
C THR A 216 -16.73 -0.63 -14.29
N GLN A 217 -15.92 -1.39 -15.01
CA GLN A 217 -14.55 -0.99 -15.33
C GLN A 217 -14.53 0.33 -16.10
N ASP A 218 -13.76 1.29 -15.60
CA ASP A 218 -13.59 2.61 -16.22
C ASP A 218 -12.19 3.15 -15.93
N LEU A 219 -11.33 3.18 -16.95
CA LEU A 219 -9.96 3.66 -16.81
C LEU A 219 -9.89 5.19 -16.61
N GLY A 220 -10.88 5.94 -17.10
CA GLY A 220 -10.95 7.39 -16.92
C GLY A 220 -11.26 7.75 -15.47
N GLU A 221 -12.26 7.09 -14.87
CA GLU A 221 -12.53 7.21 -13.43
C GLU A 221 -11.34 6.75 -12.59
N ALA A 222 -10.71 5.62 -12.96
CA ALA A 222 -9.50 5.16 -12.27
C ALA A 222 -8.42 6.24 -12.22
N ALA A 223 -8.11 6.85 -13.37
CA ALA A 223 -7.10 7.90 -13.46
C ALA A 223 -7.48 9.16 -12.68
N LYS A 224 -8.76 9.56 -12.66
CA LYS A 224 -9.24 10.69 -11.84
C LYS A 224 -9.00 10.45 -10.35
N TRP A 225 -9.39 9.29 -9.83
CA TRP A 225 -9.21 8.94 -8.42
C TRP A 225 -7.74 8.78 -8.03
N TYR A 226 -6.92 8.16 -8.89
CA TYR A 226 -5.48 8.13 -8.67
C TYR A 226 -4.86 9.52 -8.62
N ARG A 227 -5.30 10.45 -9.48
CA ARG A 227 -4.85 11.84 -9.45
C ARG A 227 -5.18 12.53 -8.14
N LEU A 228 -6.42 12.39 -7.64
CA LEU A 228 -6.83 12.98 -6.36
C LEU A 228 -5.94 12.48 -5.21
N ALA A 229 -5.64 11.17 -5.17
CA ALA A 229 -4.71 10.62 -4.18
C ALA A 229 -3.29 11.18 -4.37
N ALA A 230 -2.82 11.25 -5.62
CA ALA A 230 -1.48 11.72 -5.98
C ALA A 230 -1.23 13.19 -5.58
N GLU A 231 -2.22 14.06 -5.79
CA GLU A 231 -2.20 15.49 -5.45
C GLU A 231 -2.09 15.72 -3.94
N GLN A 232 -2.57 14.76 -3.12
CA GLN A 232 -2.41 14.77 -1.66
C GLN A 232 -1.06 14.19 -1.19
N GLY A 233 -0.16 13.83 -2.12
CA GLY A 233 1.12 13.23 -1.77
C GLY A 233 1.10 11.71 -1.57
N HIS A 234 -0.03 11.02 -1.79
CA HIS A 234 -0.12 9.58 -1.53
C HIS A 234 0.80 8.78 -2.46
N MET A 235 1.84 8.17 -1.90
CA MET A 235 2.92 7.46 -2.60
C MET A 235 2.43 6.49 -3.69
N VAL A 236 1.48 5.61 -3.38
CA VAL A 236 0.94 4.63 -4.34
C VAL A 236 0.03 5.28 -5.39
N GLY A 237 -0.69 6.34 -4.99
CA GLY A 237 -1.53 7.13 -5.89
C GLY A 237 -0.70 7.85 -6.95
N GLN A 238 0.42 8.46 -6.54
CA GLN A 238 1.38 9.08 -7.45
C GLN A 238 1.94 8.07 -8.47
N TYR A 239 2.31 6.87 -8.02
CA TYR A 239 2.75 5.79 -8.92
C TYR A 239 1.63 5.38 -9.90
N ASN A 240 0.43 5.10 -9.40
CA ASN A 240 -0.68 4.64 -10.23
C ASN A 240 -1.09 5.70 -11.26
N PHE A 241 -1.09 6.98 -10.88
CA PHE A 241 -1.33 8.08 -11.82
C PHE A 241 -0.20 8.22 -12.84
N ALA A 242 1.07 8.08 -12.42
CA ALA A 242 2.20 8.05 -13.35
C ALA A 242 2.08 6.94 -14.40
N VAL A 243 1.63 5.75 -13.99
CA VAL A 243 1.33 4.62 -14.89
C VAL A 243 0.19 5.00 -15.85
N ALA A 244 -0.92 5.53 -15.34
CA ALA A 244 -2.07 5.90 -16.15
C ALA A 244 -1.69 6.90 -17.25
N VAL A 245 -0.99 7.98 -16.88
CA VAL A 245 -0.52 9.02 -17.79
C VAL A 245 0.56 8.47 -18.74
N GLY A 246 1.52 7.69 -18.28
CA GLY A 246 2.63 7.20 -19.10
C GLY A 246 2.20 6.25 -20.22
N TYR A 247 1.13 5.48 -19.99
CA TYR A 247 0.54 4.56 -20.97
C TYR A 247 -0.71 5.10 -21.67
N GLY A 248 -1.20 6.29 -21.31
CA GLY A 248 -2.43 6.84 -21.87
C GLY A 248 -3.70 6.07 -21.50
N ARG A 249 -3.74 5.50 -20.28
CA ARG A 249 -4.87 4.68 -19.79
C ARG A 249 -5.90 5.56 -19.11
N GLY A 250 -6.99 5.88 -19.81
CA GLY A 250 -8.08 6.73 -19.30
C GLY A 250 -7.77 8.23 -19.26
N VAL A 251 -6.53 8.62 -19.56
CA VAL A 251 -6.05 10.01 -19.68
C VAL A 251 -5.10 10.11 -20.88
N PRO A 252 -4.94 11.29 -21.51
CA PRO A 252 -3.96 11.47 -22.57
C PRO A 252 -2.55 11.08 -22.13
N ARG A 253 -1.79 10.49 -23.07
CA ARG A 253 -0.43 10.05 -22.78
C ARG A 253 0.52 11.24 -22.65
N ASP A 254 1.23 11.33 -21.53
CA ASP A 254 2.25 12.35 -21.29
C ASP A 254 3.45 11.76 -20.53
N LEU A 255 4.57 11.59 -21.24
CA LEU A 255 5.78 10.97 -20.68
C LEU A 255 6.52 11.89 -19.71
N GLU A 256 6.44 13.21 -19.90
CA GLU A 256 7.08 14.18 -19.02
C GLU A 256 6.36 14.22 -17.68
N GLN A 257 5.03 14.30 -17.73
CA GLN A 257 4.19 14.27 -16.53
C GLN A 257 4.29 12.93 -15.81
N ALA A 258 4.27 11.80 -16.53
CA ALA A 258 4.47 10.48 -15.93
C ALA A 258 5.81 10.42 -15.17
N ARG A 259 6.90 10.92 -15.77
CA ARG A 259 8.22 10.98 -15.11
C ARG A 259 8.20 11.83 -13.83
N LYS A 260 7.50 12.97 -13.83
CA LYS A 260 7.35 13.82 -12.63
C LYS A 260 6.65 13.07 -11.49
N TRP A 261 5.53 12.39 -11.78
CA TRP A 261 4.80 11.62 -10.77
C TRP A 261 5.57 10.37 -10.29
N TYR A 262 6.25 9.66 -11.20
CA TYR A 262 7.16 8.58 -10.79
C TYR A 262 8.24 9.08 -9.84
N ARG A 263 8.83 10.26 -10.10
CA ARG A 263 9.84 10.86 -9.22
C ARG A 263 9.28 11.13 -7.83
N LEU A 264 8.12 11.78 -7.72
CA LEU A 264 7.50 12.05 -6.41
C LEU A 264 7.26 10.76 -5.60
N SER A 265 6.76 9.71 -6.24
CA SER A 265 6.56 8.40 -5.59
C SER A 265 7.89 7.71 -5.23
N ALA A 266 8.88 7.79 -6.12
CA ALA A 266 10.20 7.18 -5.94
C ALA A 266 11.01 7.85 -4.82
N GLU A 267 10.88 9.17 -4.65
CA GLU A 267 11.49 9.95 -3.57
C GLU A 267 10.91 9.59 -2.20
N GLN A 268 9.64 9.17 -2.14
CA GLN A 268 9.02 8.61 -0.93
C GLN A 268 9.42 7.16 -0.65
N GLY A 269 10.19 6.52 -1.54
CA GLY A 269 10.72 5.17 -1.33
C GLY A 269 10.00 4.07 -2.10
N PHE A 270 9.00 4.35 -2.94
CA PHE A 270 8.23 3.28 -3.59
C PHE A 270 9.06 2.47 -4.61
N PRO A 271 9.31 1.16 -4.40
CA PRO A 271 10.26 0.39 -5.23
C PRO A 271 9.86 0.30 -6.70
N ASP A 272 8.57 0.12 -7.00
CA ASP A 272 8.09 0.05 -8.38
C ASP A 272 8.25 1.40 -9.11
N ALA A 273 8.05 2.52 -8.42
CA ALA A 273 8.29 3.85 -8.98
C ALA A 273 9.78 4.07 -9.23
N GLN A 274 10.65 3.70 -8.29
CA GLN A 274 12.10 3.78 -8.45
C GLN A 274 12.57 2.92 -9.63
N ASN A 275 12.09 1.69 -9.76
CA ASN A 275 12.38 0.82 -10.89
C ASN A 275 11.91 1.43 -12.23
N ASN A 276 10.68 1.94 -12.28
CA ASN A 276 10.13 2.52 -13.51
C ASN A 276 10.88 3.81 -13.89
N LEU A 277 11.25 4.63 -12.92
CA LEU A 277 12.06 5.82 -13.16
C LEU A 277 13.46 5.45 -13.67
N GLY A 278 14.07 4.41 -13.11
CA GLY A 278 15.30 3.82 -13.65
C GLY A 278 15.15 3.38 -15.11
N ALA A 279 14.00 2.81 -15.48
CA ALA A 279 13.70 2.41 -16.85
C ALA A 279 13.49 3.60 -17.80
N PHE A 280 12.85 4.68 -17.34
CA PHE A 280 12.73 5.93 -18.10
C PHE A 280 14.11 6.45 -18.51
N TYR A 281 15.03 6.52 -17.55
CA TYR A 281 16.38 7.02 -17.75
C TYR A 281 17.25 6.07 -18.59
N LEU A 282 17.15 4.76 -18.36
CA LEU A 282 17.92 3.76 -19.11
C LEU A 282 17.52 3.73 -20.60
N ARG A 283 16.24 3.93 -20.90
CA ARG A 283 15.72 3.83 -22.27
C ARG A 283 15.62 5.17 -23.00
N GLY A 284 15.72 6.30 -22.29
CA GLY A 284 15.48 7.62 -22.87
C GLY A 284 14.05 7.79 -23.38
N VAL A 285 13.05 7.36 -22.60
CA VAL A 285 11.64 7.45 -23.05
C VAL A 285 11.18 8.91 -22.99
N GLY A 286 11.14 9.57 -24.16
CA GLY A 286 10.78 10.99 -24.29
C GLY A 286 11.86 11.95 -23.80
N MET A 287 13.11 11.51 -23.72
CA MET A 287 14.29 12.32 -23.38
C MET A 287 15.57 11.57 -23.78
N ASP A 288 16.73 12.23 -23.76
CA ASP A 288 17.99 11.51 -23.90
C ASP A 288 18.22 10.55 -22.72
N PRO A 289 18.79 9.36 -22.94
CA PRO A 289 19.13 8.45 -21.85
C PRO A 289 20.11 9.08 -20.84
N ASP A 290 19.87 8.83 -19.56
CA ASP A 290 20.78 9.20 -18.47
C ASP A 290 21.10 7.95 -17.65
N PHE A 291 22.22 7.30 -17.97
CA PHE A 291 22.56 6.05 -17.31
C PHE A 291 23.00 6.24 -15.85
N THR A 292 23.44 7.45 -15.47
CA THR A 292 23.82 7.75 -14.08
C THR A 292 22.58 7.82 -13.19
N GLU A 293 21.54 8.52 -13.63
CA GLU A 293 20.26 8.53 -12.92
C GLU A 293 19.58 7.16 -12.96
N ALA A 294 19.65 6.43 -14.08
CA ALA A 294 19.13 5.06 -14.15
C ALA A 294 19.75 4.17 -13.08
N LEU A 295 21.08 4.19 -12.96
CA LEU A 295 21.83 3.41 -11.98
C LEU A 295 21.42 3.75 -10.56
N LYS A 296 21.34 5.04 -10.25
CA LYS A 296 20.93 5.55 -8.92
C LYS A 296 19.55 5.05 -8.51
N TRP A 297 18.56 5.15 -9.40
CA TRP A 297 17.20 4.71 -9.10
C TRP A 297 17.07 3.19 -9.01
N TYR A 298 17.75 2.44 -9.89
CA TYR A 298 17.78 0.98 -9.77
C TYR A 298 18.48 0.51 -8.50
N ARG A 299 19.56 1.17 -8.04
CA ARG A 299 20.21 0.85 -6.75
C ARG A 299 19.25 1.01 -5.58
N ARG A 300 18.52 2.13 -5.50
CA ARG A 300 17.52 2.35 -4.44
C ARG A 300 16.42 1.27 -4.43
N ALA A 301 15.90 0.90 -5.60
CA ALA A 301 14.90 -0.17 -5.68
C ALA A 301 15.49 -1.55 -5.33
N ALA A 302 16.74 -1.82 -5.74
CA ALA A 302 17.44 -3.06 -5.48
C ALA A 302 17.83 -3.24 -4.00
N GLU A 303 18.15 -2.17 -3.28
CA GLU A 303 18.38 -2.17 -1.83
C GLU A 303 17.13 -2.64 -1.06
N GLN A 304 15.95 -2.36 -1.59
CA GLN A 304 14.66 -2.86 -1.09
C GLN A 304 14.31 -4.26 -1.62
N GLY A 305 15.21 -4.89 -2.38
CA GLY A 305 15.04 -6.24 -2.91
C GLY A 305 14.13 -6.33 -4.14
N HIS A 306 13.86 -5.24 -4.86
CA HIS A 306 12.97 -5.26 -6.03
C HIS A 306 13.54 -6.12 -7.19
N PRO A 307 12.90 -7.24 -7.58
CA PRO A 307 13.51 -8.22 -8.50
C PRO A 307 13.90 -7.67 -9.87
N ARG A 308 13.05 -6.83 -10.48
CA ARG A 308 13.35 -6.22 -11.79
C ARG A 308 14.45 -5.17 -11.73
N ALA A 309 14.63 -4.51 -10.59
CA ALA A 309 15.70 -3.54 -10.41
C ALA A 309 17.03 -4.26 -10.21
N LEU A 310 17.04 -5.35 -9.44
CA LEU A 310 18.20 -6.24 -9.31
C LEU A 310 18.65 -6.78 -10.68
N HIS A 311 17.71 -7.26 -11.51
CA HIS A 311 18.01 -7.66 -12.89
C HIS A 311 18.55 -6.51 -13.73
N SER A 312 17.96 -5.32 -13.63
CA SER A 312 18.40 -4.13 -14.39
C SER A 312 19.81 -3.69 -14.00
N LEU A 313 20.20 -3.80 -12.73
CA LEU A 313 21.60 -3.58 -12.32
C LEU A 313 22.53 -4.61 -12.95
N GLY A 314 22.14 -5.89 -12.95
CA GLY A 314 22.90 -6.94 -13.65
C GLY A 314 23.09 -6.61 -15.13
N TYR A 315 22.06 -6.07 -15.79
CA TYR A 315 22.15 -5.60 -17.18
C TYR A 315 23.11 -4.42 -17.35
N MET A 316 23.06 -3.42 -16.46
CA MET A 316 23.94 -2.26 -16.53
C MET A 316 25.41 -2.65 -16.36
N TYR A 317 25.74 -3.49 -15.38
CA TYR A 317 27.09 -4.02 -15.20
C TYR A 317 27.54 -4.90 -16.38
N ARG A 318 26.66 -5.76 -16.92
CA ARG A 318 27.00 -6.62 -18.07
C ARG A 318 27.31 -5.81 -19.34
N THR A 319 26.61 -4.68 -19.53
CA THR A 319 26.73 -3.85 -20.75
C THR A 319 27.64 -2.65 -20.59
N GLY A 320 28.05 -2.29 -19.38
CA GLY A 320 28.83 -1.07 -19.11
C GLY A 320 28.03 0.23 -19.29
N ARG A 321 26.70 0.20 -19.12
CA ARG A 321 25.84 1.40 -19.24
C ARG A 321 25.76 2.11 -17.91
N GLY A 322 26.37 3.29 -17.80
CA GLY A 322 26.38 4.10 -16.57
C GLY A 322 27.30 3.58 -15.46
N VAL A 323 27.96 2.44 -15.69
CA VAL A 323 28.97 1.83 -14.82
C VAL A 323 30.05 1.20 -15.69
N GLU A 324 31.23 0.98 -15.13
CA GLU A 324 32.24 0.14 -15.77
C GLU A 324 31.68 -1.27 -16.01
N ARG A 325 32.00 -1.86 -17.17
CA ARG A 325 31.52 -3.18 -17.53
C ARG A 325 32.18 -4.24 -16.64
N ASP A 326 31.37 -4.96 -15.87
CA ASP A 326 31.82 -6.01 -14.96
C ASP A 326 30.85 -7.20 -15.02
N HIS A 327 31.31 -8.30 -15.61
CA HIS A 327 30.51 -9.53 -15.70
C HIS A 327 30.38 -10.26 -14.36
N VAL A 328 31.38 -10.17 -13.47
CA VAL A 328 31.34 -10.81 -12.15
C VAL A 328 30.27 -10.13 -11.30
N GLU A 329 30.25 -8.79 -11.29
CA GLU A 329 29.24 -8.03 -10.58
C GLU A 329 27.85 -8.22 -11.21
N ALA A 330 27.76 -8.30 -12.54
CA ALA A 330 26.51 -8.61 -13.23
C ALA A 330 25.90 -9.95 -12.77
N VAL A 331 26.70 -11.01 -12.66
CA VAL A 331 26.23 -12.32 -12.17
C VAL A 331 25.69 -12.22 -10.75
N LYS A 332 26.37 -11.49 -9.84
CA LYS A 332 25.88 -11.31 -8.47
C LYS A 332 24.49 -10.67 -8.45
N TRP A 333 24.27 -9.63 -9.24
CA TRP A 333 22.97 -8.95 -9.32
C TRP A 333 21.89 -9.82 -9.97
N TYR A 334 22.22 -10.52 -11.06
CA TYR A 334 21.28 -11.46 -11.67
C TYR A 334 20.91 -12.60 -10.72
N ARG A 335 21.85 -13.18 -9.97
CA ARG A 335 21.56 -14.21 -8.96
C ARG A 335 20.61 -13.70 -7.89
N LYS A 336 20.86 -12.53 -7.30
CA LYS A 336 19.94 -11.93 -6.32
C LYS A 336 18.50 -11.77 -6.82
N ALA A 337 18.33 -11.47 -8.12
CA ALA A 337 17.03 -11.41 -8.78
C ALA A 337 16.44 -12.79 -9.07
N ALA A 338 17.28 -13.74 -9.48
CA ALA A 338 16.91 -15.12 -9.79
C ALA A 338 16.46 -15.90 -8.53
N ASP A 339 17.12 -15.66 -7.40
CA ASP A 339 16.78 -16.22 -6.08
C ASP A 339 15.41 -15.72 -5.58
N ARG A 340 14.92 -14.59 -6.13
CA ARG A 340 13.56 -14.07 -5.91
C ARG A 340 12.55 -14.57 -6.95
N GLY A 341 12.91 -15.57 -7.73
CA GLY A 341 12.03 -16.21 -8.70
C GLY A 341 11.84 -15.43 -10.00
N LEU A 342 12.65 -14.40 -10.31
CA LEU A 342 12.49 -13.71 -11.59
C LEU A 342 13.02 -14.58 -12.75
N ALA A 343 12.12 -15.20 -13.52
CA ALA A 343 12.46 -16.10 -14.64
C ALA A 343 13.48 -15.48 -15.63
N MET A 344 13.30 -14.22 -16.01
CA MET A 344 14.25 -13.50 -16.87
C MET A 344 15.65 -13.44 -16.26
N ALA A 345 15.78 -13.24 -14.95
CA ALA A 345 17.09 -13.25 -14.29
C ALA A 345 17.70 -14.64 -14.22
N GLN A 346 16.90 -15.68 -13.96
CA GLN A 346 17.35 -17.09 -14.01
C GLN A 346 17.90 -17.44 -15.40
N LEU A 347 17.19 -17.05 -16.47
CA LEU A 347 17.70 -17.17 -17.84
C LEU A 347 19.07 -16.48 -17.99
N TRP A 348 19.21 -15.24 -17.51
CA TRP A 348 20.48 -14.53 -17.61
C TRP A 348 21.58 -15.20 -16.80
N VAL A 349 21.33 -15.72 -15.60
CA VAL A 349 22.33 -16.51 -14.85
C VAL A 349 22.76 -17.72 -15.67
N GLY A 350 21.82 -18.45 -16.28
CA GLY A 350 22.12 -19.59 -17.15
C GLY A 350 22.97 -19.20 -18.35
N LEU A 351 22.69 -18.06 -18.99
CA LEU A 351 23.50 -17.53 -20.09
C LEU A 351 24.92 -17.17 -19.63
N MET A 352 25.08 -16.57 -18.46
CA MET A 352 26.40 -16.22 -17.92
C MET A 352 27.25 -17.47 -17.68
N TYR A 353 26.65 -18.57 -17.21
CA TYR A 353 27.32 -19.87 -17.10
C TYR A 353 27.61 -20.53 -18.45
N ALA A 354 26.65 -20.53 -19.39
CA ALA A 354 26.83 -21.14 -20.71
C ALA A 354 27.96 -20.48 -21.51
N TYR A 355 28.18 -19.17 -21.32
CA TYR A 355 29.23 -18.41 -22.02
C TYR A 355 30.48 -18.14 -21.17
N GLY A 356 30.53 -18.59 -19.91
CA GLY A 356 31.65 -18.31 -19.00
C GLY A 356 31.88 -16.81 -18.74
N GLN A 357 30.82 -16.02 -18.71
CA GLN A 357 30.89 -14.58 -18.47
C GLN A 357 30.78 -14.29 -16.97
N GLY A 358 31.87 -13.83 -16.34
CA GLY A 358 31.90 -13.49 -14.92
C GLY A 358 31.84 -14.71 -13.97
N VAL A 359 31.71 -15.92 -14.51
CA VAL A 359 31.80 -17.22 -13.86
C VAL A 359 32.50 -18.20 -14.79
N PRO A 360 33.12 -19.29 -14.29
CA PRO A 360 33.60 -20.37 -15.14
C PRO A 360 32.47 -20.95 -15.99
N GLN A 361 32.78 -21.33 -17.23
CA GLN A 361 31.80 -21.93 -18.12
C GLN A 361 31.33 -23.27 -17.57
N ASP A 362 30.01 -23.44 -17.46
CA ASP A 362 29.39 -24.68 -16.96
C ASP A 362 28.00 -24.87 -17.57
N TYR A 363 27.85 -25.85 -18.47
CA TYR A 363 26.58 -26.14 -19.10
C TYR A 363 25.59 -26.88 -18.20
N GLY A 364 26.07 -27.58 -17.16
CA GLY A 364 25.21 -28.24 -16.18
C GLY A 364 24.51 -27.21 -15.30
N GLU A 365 25.26 -26.22 -14.81
CA GLU A 365 24.71 -25.06 -14.12
C GLU A 365 23.78 -24.25 -15.04
N ALA A 366 24.19 -24.01 -16.29
CA ALA A 366 23.32 -23.35 -17.26
C ALA A 366 21.98 -24.07 -17.44
N ALA A 367 22.00 -25.41 -17.57
CA ALA A 367 20.79 -26.21 -17.68
C ALA A 367 19.90 -26.13 -16.43
N ALA A 368 20.49 -26.11 -15.23
CA ALA A 368 19.74 -25.96 -13.99
C ALA A 368 19.00 -24.61 -13.94
N TRP A 369 19.67 -23.51 -14.29
CA TRP A 369 19.06 -22.18 -14.32
C TRP A 369 18.03 -22.02 -15.45
N TYR A 370 18.31 -22.56 -16.64
CA TYR A 370 17.33 -22.56 -17.74
C TYR A 370 16.08 -23.35 -17.39
N ARG A 371 16.19 -24.45 -16.63
CA ARG A 371 15.04 -25.22 -16.14
C ARG A 371 14.13 -24.38 -15.26
N LEU A 372 14.68 -23.64 -14.30
CA LEU A 372 13.88 -22.76 -13.44
C LEU A 372 13.13 -21.68 -14.24
N ALA A 373 13.76 -21.11 -15.28
CA ALA A 373 13.10 -20.14 -16.16
C ALA A 373 12.04 -20.82 -17.06
N ALA A 374 12.36 -21.99 -17.60
CA ALA A 374 11.52 -22.75 -18.52
C ALA A 374 10.22 -23.25 -17.87
N GLU A 375 10.30 -23.68 -16.61
CA GLU A 375 9.16 -24.10 -15.79
C GLU A 375 8.20 -22.95 -15.52
N GLN A 376 8.69 -21.71 -15.43
CA GLN A 376 7.87 -20.50 -15.34
C GLN A 376 7.34 -20.02 -16.71
N GLY A 377 7.60 -20.78 -17.78
CA GLY A 377 7.13 -20.47 -19.12
C GLY A 377 8.00 -19.48 -19.90
N ASP A 378 9.21 -19.14 -19.43
CA ASP A 378 10.13 -18.29 -20.19
C ASP A 378 10.58 -19.00 -21.46
N ALA A 379 10.16 -18.49 -22.60
CA ALA A 379 10.28 -19.20 -23.86
C ALA A 379 11.73 -19.33 -24.36
N THR A 380 12.61 -18.38 -24.00
CA THR A 380 14.05 -18.46 -24.29
C THR A 380 14.73 -19.48 -23.38
N GLY A 381 14.33 -19.56 -22.11
CA GLY A 381 14.75 -20.61 -21.18
C GLY A 381 14.35 -22.00 -21.69
N GLN A 382 13.11 -22.15 -22.15
CA GLN A 382 12.60 -23.38 -22.78
C GLN A 382 13.43 -23.74 -24.02
N HIS A 383 13.69 -22.78 -24.90
CA HIS A 383 14.52 -23.00 -26.08
C HIS A 383 15.92 -23.50 -25.72
N ASN A 384 16.62 -22.79 -24.84
CA ASN A 384 18.00 -23.10 -24.49
C ASN A 384 18.12 -24.44 -23.75
N LEU A 385 17.17 -24.74 -22.86
CA LEU A 385 17.13 -26.04 -22.19
C LEU A 385 16.87 -27.19 -23.18
N GLY A 386 15.94 -26.98 -24.11
CA GLY A 386 15.65 -27.96 -25.17
C GLY A 386 16.87 -28.24 -26.04
N LEU A 387 17.65 -27.20 -26.37
CA LEU A 387 18.92 -27.35 -27.09
C LEU A 387 19.94 -28.18 -26.30
N LEU A 388 20.12 -27.93 -25.00
CA LEU A 388 21.06 -28.69 -24.16
C LEU A 388 20.69 -30.18 -24.05
N TYR A 389 19.39 -30.48 -23.94
CA TYR A 389 18.92 -31.87 -23.97
C TYR A 389 19.09 -32.52 -25.35
N ALA A 390 18.89 -31.77 -26.45
CA ALA A 390 19.06 -32.29 -27.81
C ALA A 390 20.53 -32.65 -28.11
N SER A 391 21.47 -31.83 -27.62
CA SER A 391 22.90 -32.03 -27.82
C SER A 391 23.54 -32.96 -26.79
N GLY A 392 22.94 -33.12 -25.60
CA GLY A 392 23.56 -33.81 -24.47
C GLY A 392 24.69 -33.00 -23.83
N THR A 393 24.65 -31.68 -23.92
CA THR A 393 25.69 -30.78 -23.39
C THR A 393 25.33 -30.32 -21.98
N GLY A 394 26.14 -30.67 -20.99
CA GLY A 394 25.89 -30.33 -19.57
C GLY A 394 24.80 -31.16 -18.89
N VAL A 395 23.96 -31.86 -19.67
CA VAL A 395 22.95 -32.82 -19.21
C VAL A 395 23.00 -34.07 -20.11
N PRO A 396 22.60 -35.26 -19.62
CA PRO A 396 22.41 -36.42 -20.49
C PRO A 396 21.43 -36.11 -21.63
N GLN A 397 21.73 -36.60 -22.83
CA GLN A 397 20.84 -36.41 -23.99
C GLN A 397 19.48 -37.07 -23.71
N ASP A 398 18.40 -36.29 -23.82
CA ASP A 398 17.03 -36.76 -23.73
C ASP A 398 16.23 -36.07 -24.85
N LEU A 399 15.97 -36.81 -25.93
CA LEU A 399 15.27 -36.28 -27.10
C LEU A 399 13.79 -35.98 -26.79
N ALA A 400 13.18 -36.63 -25.81
CA ALA A 400 11.80 -36.37 -25.41
C ALA A 400 11.70 -35.06 -24.59
N GLU A 401 12.63 -34.80 -23.66
CA GLU A 401 12.74 -33.49 -23.00
C GLU A 401 13.06 -32.38 -24.01
N ALA A 402 14.00 -32.62 -24.93
CA ALA A 402 14.34 -31.68 -25.98
C ALA A 402 13.11 -31.30 -26.82
N TYR A 403 12.38 -32.31 -27.31
CA TYR A 403 11.15 -32.11 -28.08
C TYR A 403 10.11 -31.33 -27.28
N LYS A 404 9.93 -31.66 -26.00
CA LYS A 404 8.99 -30.98 -25.11
C LYS A 404 9.29 -29.49 -25.00
N TRP A 405 10.50 -29.13 -24.58
CA TRP A 405 10.85 -27.74 -24.32
C TRP A 405 10.88 -26.89 -25.60
N LEU A 406 11.40 -27.43 -26.70
CA LEU A 406 11.38 -26.74 -27.99
C LEU A 406 9.95 -26.53 -28.50
N SER A 407 9.05 -27.51 -28.30
CA SER A 407 7.63 -27.37 -28.67
C SER A 407 6.90 -26.31 -27.86
N LEU A 408 7.22 -26.17 -26.57
CA LEU A 408 6.67 -25.13 -25.71
C LEU A 408 7.20 -23.74 -26.10
N ALA A 409 8.50 -23.63 -26.38
CA ALA A 409 9.13 -22.38 -26.80
C ALA A 409 8.47 -21.79 -28.06
N ILE A 410 8.27 -22.60 -29.11
CA ILE A 410 7.66 -22.18 -30.40
C ILE A 410 6.35 -21.41 -30.22
N SER A 411 5.52 -21.82 -29.25
CA SER A 411 4.21 -21.21 -29.01
C SER A 411 4.27 -19.81 -28.37
N ARG A 412 5.45 -19.36 -27.93
CA ARG A 412 5.63 -18.20 -27.05
C ARG A 412 6.77 -17.25 -27.44
N VAL A 413 7.47 -17.52 -28.54
CA VAL A 413 8.61 -16.71 -29.03
C VAL A 413 8.25 -15.87 -30.26
N ASP A 414 9.08 -14.87 -30.55
CA ASP A 414 9.06 -14.11 -31.80
C ASP A 414 9.40 -14.98 -33.04
N ASP A 415 9.19 -14.45 -34.24
CA ASP A 415 9.30 -15.23 -35.49
C ASP A 415 10.71 -15.81 -35.73
N ALA A 416 11.76 -15.10 -35.33
CA ALA A 416 13.14 -15.52 -35.55
C ALA A 416 13.52 -16.69 -34.63
N LEU A 417 13.25 -16.56 -33.33
CA LEU A 417 13.47 -17.64 -32.39
C LEU A 417 12.50 -18.82 -32.63
N ARG A 418 11.31 -18.56 -33.17
CA ARG A 418 10.36 -19.61 -33.58
C ARG A 418 10.94 -20.48 -34.69
N ALA A 419 11.56 -19.87 -35.70
CA ALA A 419 12.15 -20.59 -36.82
C ALA A 419 13.28 -21.53 -36.36
N ASP A 420 14.18 -21.04 -35.50
CA ASP A 420 15.28 -21.85 -34.95
C ASP A 420 14.76 -22.98 -34.05
N ALA A 421 13.88 -22.65 -33.10
CA ALA A 421 13.25 -23.64 -32.22
C ALA A 421 12.50 -24.73 -33.01
N THR A 422 11.80 -24.34 -34.08
CA THR A 422 11.10 -25.27 -34.98
C THR A 422 12.08 -26.17 -35.72
N ALA A 423 13.14 -25.60 -36.29
CA ALA A 423 14.16 -26.37 -37.01
C ALA A 423 14.86 -27.38 -36.09
N ILE A 424 15.22 -26.98 -34.86
CA ILE A 424 15.85 -27.89 -33.89
C ILE A 424 14.86 -28.96 -33.43
N ARG A 425 13.60 -28.59 -33.16
CA ARG A 425 12.55 -29.56 -32.77
C ARG A 425 12.34 -30.61 -33.86
N ASP A 426 12.25 -30.18 -35.11
CA ASP A 426 11.96 -31.09 -36.22
C ASP A 426 13.14 -32.02 -36.53
N LYS A 427 14.38 -31.49 -36.45
CA LYS A 427 15.60 -32.32 -36.50
C LYS A 427 15.67 -33.29 -35.33
N THR A 428 15.26 -32.88 -34.13
CA THR A 428 15.20 -33.74 -32.94
C THR A 428 14.17 -34.85 -33.14
N ALA A 429 12.97 -34.50 -33.61
CA ALA A 429 11.89 -35.46 -33.89
C ALA A 429 12.28 -36.49 -34.95
N ALA A 430 13.02 -36.08 -35.99
CA ALA A 430 13.51 -37.00 -37.02
C ALA A 430 14.49 -38.07 -36.49
N ARG A 431 15.08 -37.86 -35.30
CA ARG A 431 16.00 -38.79 -34.64
C ARG A 431 15.30 -39.67 -33.58
N MET A 432 14.01 -39.46 -33.33
CA MET A 432 13.25 -40.14 -32.28
C MET A 432 12.53 -41.37 -32.82
N THR A 433 12.37 -42.39 -31.96
CA THR A 433 11.45 -43.50 -32.22
C THR A 433 9.98 -43.03 -32.06
N GLY A 434 9.03 -43.84 -32.52
CA GLY A 434 7.60 -43.58 -32.31
C GLY A 434 7.26 -43.38 -30.83
N ASP A 435 7.72 -44.29 -29.97
CA ASP A 435 7.51 -44.22 -28.51
C ASP A 435 8.12 -42.94 -27.90
N GLN A 436 9.33 -42.56 -28.31
CA GLN A 436 9.96 -41.32 -27.83
C GLN A 436 9.17 -40.08 -28.26
N LEU A 437 8.64 -40.08 -29.50
CA LEU A 437 7.86 -38.95 -30.01
C LEU A 437 6.52 -38.83 -29.27
N ASP A 438 5.87 -39.96 -29.00
CA ASP A 438 4.64 -39.99 -28.21
C ASP A 438 4.87 -39.56 -26.76
N GLU A 439 5.99 -39.96 -26.16
CA GLU A 439 6.44 -39.48 -24.86
C GLU A 439 6.67 -37.97 -24.84
N GLY A 440 7.43 -37.43 -25.80
CA GLY A 440 7.67 -35.99 -25.91
C GLY A 440 6.36 -35.21 -26.05
N ARG A 441 5.43 -35.67 -26.90
CA ARG A 441 4.10 -35.07 -27.06
C ARG A 441 3.27 -35.17 -25.78
N ARG A 442 3.36 -36.27 -25.04
CA ARG A 442 2.68 -36.44 -23.75
C ARG A 442 3.17 -35.40 -22.75
N ARG A 443 4.48 -35.25 -22.59
CA ARG A 443 5.08 -34.27 -21.66
C ARG A 443 4.69 -32.83 -21.99
N VAL A 444 4.53 -32.48 -23.27
CA VAL A 444 4.02 -31.15 -23.67
C VAL A 444 2.58 -30.95 -23.18
N ARG A 445 1.72 -31.95 -23.36
CA ARG A 445 0.31 -31.87 -22.92
C ARG A 445 0.19 -31.78 -21.41
N GLU A 446 0.99 -32.57 -20.68
CA GLU A 446 1.01 -32.55 -19.22
C GLU A 446 1.44 -31.19 -18.67
N TRP A 447 2.54 -30.64 -19.20
CA TRP A 447 3.01 -29.31 -18.78
C TRP A 447 1.95 -28.23 -19.01
N LYS A 448 1.28 -28.22 -20.18
CA LYS A 448 0.19 -27.29 -20.51
C LYS A 448 -1.09 -27.48 -19.70
N ARG A 449 -1.25 -28.61 -19.00
CA ARG A 449 -2.38 -28.86 -18.11
C ARG A 449 -2.10 -28.31 -16.72
N GLU A 450 -0.84 -28.31 -16.31
CA GLU A 450 -0.38 -27.86 -15.00
C GLU A 450 -0.11 -26.34 -14.94
N HIS A 451 0.01 -25.68 -16.10
CA HIS A 451 0.33 -24.25 -16.26
C HIS A 451 -0.59 -23.63 -17.31
#